data_AF-A0A2M7YS32-F1
#
_entry.id   AF-A0A2M7YS32-F1
#
_cell.length_a   1.000
_cell.length_b   1.000
_cell.length_c   1.000
_cell.angle_alpha   90.00
_cell.angle_beta   90.00
_cell.angle_gamma   90.00
#
_symmetry.space_group_name_H-M   'P 1'
#
loop_
_entity.id
_entity.type
_entity.pdbx_description
1 polymer ?
#
loop_
_entity_poly.entity_id
_entity_poly.type
_entity_poly.pdbx_seq_one_letter_code
_entity_poly.pdbx_strand_id
1 'polypeptide(L)'
;MHKLLLDRDPVDGDDLANQPTLSRLENCRRPYDLHRMGAALAEAVIAAHRRRLRHNGCKLITLDLDPTDDSCHGNQQLSLFNGHYGNWCYLPLLAFVSFDGEQDRHLLAALLRPGTASAKVGAKAVMKRLIPALQQTFPKAVIRVRLDGRFCCPDVLDFLDGAKVQYLVGMAIKWELARFEVGYPICKVGVHSWG
;
A
#
# COMPACT_ATOMS: atom_id res chain seq x y z
N MET A 1 17.75 32.21 -7.39
CA MET A 1 18.54 31.16 -8.05
C MET A 1 17.68 30.03 -8.63
N HIS A 2 16.75 29.41 -7.87
CA HIS A 2 15.93 28.29 -8.36
C HIS A 2 14.96 28.61 -9.53
N LYS A 3 14.43 29.83 -9.64
CA LYS A 3 13.58 30.26 -10.78
C LYS A 3 14.36 30.31 -12.10
N LEU A 4 15.57 30.87 -12.07
CA LEU A 4 16.49 30.92 -13.21
C LEU A 4 16.90 29.54 -13.75
N LEU A 5 16.97 28.51 -12.89
CA LEU A 5 17.29 27.13 -13.31
C LEU A 5 16.14 26.44 -14.06
N LEU A 6 14.94 27.01 -14.04
CA LEU A 6 13.74 26.49 -14.71
C LEU A 6 13.23 27.47 -15.79
N ASP A 7 14.12 28.33 -16.30
CA ASP A 7 13.81 29.38 -17.28
C ASP A 7 12.65 30.30 -16.86
N ARG A 8 12.48 30.52 -15.55
CA ARG A 8 11.50 31.46 -15.00
C ARG A 8 12.14 32.79 -14.64
N ASP A 9 11.40 33.87 -14.86
CA ASP A 9 11.80 35.20 -14.44
C ASP A 9 12.01 35.23 -12.91
N PRO A 10 13.15 35.76 -12.42
CA PRO A 10 13.45 35.79 -11.00
C PRO A 10 12.68 36.88 -10.23
N VAL A 11 12.11 37.87 -10.92
CA VAL A 11 11.37 39.01 -10.38
C VAL A 11 9.86 38.77 -10.52
N ASP A 12 9.42 38.35 -11.69
CA ASP A 12 8.00 38.14 -12.03
C ASP A 12 7.63 36.64 -12.11
N GLY A 13 6.36 36.32 -11.80
CA GLY A 13 5.78 34.97 -11.93
C GLY A 13 5.74 34.13 -10.64
N ASP A 14 4.94 33.07 -10.68
CA ASP A 14 4.61 32.24 -9.51
C ASP A 14 5.85 31.76 -8.74
N ASP A 15 5.80 31.93 -7.42
CA ASP A 15 6.85 31.47 -6.53
C ASP A 15 7.05 29.95 -6.60
N LEU A 16 8.31 29.55 -6.71
CA LEU A 16 8.69 28.15 -6.58
C LEU A 16 8.84 27.79 -5.11
N ALA A 17 8.61 26.51 -4.79
CA ALA A 17 9.07 25.97 -3.53
C ALA A 17 10.58 26.19 -3.41
N ASN A 18 10.99 26.95 -2.39
CA ASN A 18 12.39 27.12 -2.01
C ASN A 18 12.73 26.19 -0.83
N GLN A 19 14.01 26.06 -0.50
CA GLN A 19 14.46 25.24 0.62
C GLN A 19 13.72 25.58 1.94
N PRO A 20 13.51 26.86 2.33
CA PRO A 20 12.68 27.20 3.49
C PRO A 20 11.23 26.71 3.42
N THR A 21 10.59 26.76 2.25
CA THR A 21 9.22 26.30 2.05
C THR A 21 9.12 24.77 2.18
N LEU A 22 10.08 24.03 1.61
CA LEU A 22 10.17 22.57 1.76
C LEU A 22 10.44 22.18 3.21
N SER A 23 11.38 22.84 3.88
CA SER A 23 11.68 22.58 5.30
C SER A 23 10.45 22.81 6.18
N ARG A 24 9.71 23.92 5.97
CA ARG A 24 8.44 24.15 6.71
C ARG A 24 7.42 23.06 6.38
N LEU A 25 7.27 22.71 5.11
CA LEU A 25 6.36 21.65 4.67
C LEU A 25 6.65 20.31 5.36
N GLU A 26 7.91 19.93 5.47
CA GLU A 26 8.32 18.67 6.10
C GLU A 26 8.09 18.68 7.62
N ASN A 27 8.31 19.83 8.27
CA ASN A 27 8.32 19.92 9.74
C ASN A 27 7.00 20.41 10.36
N CYS A 28 6.04 20.93 9.59
CA CYS A 28 4.79 21.49 10.13
C CYS A 28 3.57 20.56 10.04
N ARG A 29 3.70 19.40 9.40
CA ARG A 29 2.56 18.54 9.07
C ARG A 29 2.13 17.72 10.27
N ARG A 30 0.81 17.68 10.48
CA ARG A 30 0.16 16.88 11.52
C ARG A 30 -0.23 15.52 10.95
N PRO A 31 -0.48 14.51 11.80
CA PRO A 31 -0.94 13.20 11.34
C PRO A 31 -2.18 13.25 10.43
N TYR A 32 -3.09 14.21 10.65
CA TYR A 32 -4.25 14.43 9.79
C TYR A 32 -3.89 14.93 8.39
N ASP A 33 -2.87 15.77 8.25
CA ASP A 33 -2.40 16.24 6.93
C ASP A 33 -1.83 15.06 6.12
N LEU A 34 -1.01 14.22 6.76
CA LEU A 34 -0.45 13.02 6.14
C LEU A 34 -1.56 12.05 5.70
N HIS A 35 -2.59 11.89 6.53
CA HIS A 35 -3.75 11.08 6.17
C HIS A 35 -4.47 11.64 4.93
N ARG A 36 -4.70 12.96 4.87
CA ARG A 36 -5.33 13.61 3.71
C ARG A 36 -4.48 13.50 2.46
N MET A 37 -3.17 13.65 2.56
CA MET A 37 -2.25 13.45 1.44
C MET A 37 -2.33 12.02 0.91
N GLY A 38 -2.32 11.01 1.79
CA GLY A 38 -2.50 9.61 1.40
C GLY A 38 -3.88 9.28 0.81
N ALA A 39 -4.93 9.99 1.27
CA ALA A 39 -6.27 9.89 0.69
C ALA A 39 -6.29 10.48 -0.73
N ALA A 40 -5.75 11.68 -0.91
CA ALA A 40 -5.67 12.37 -2.19
C ALA A 40 -4.84 11.58 -3.23
N LEU A 41 -3.73 10.96 -2.81
CA LEU A 41 -2.94 10.07 -3.66
C LEU A 41 -3.80 8.91 -4.19
N ALA A 42 -4.48 8.18 -3.29
CA ALA A 42 -5.31 7.06 -3.67
C ALA A 42 -6.44 7.48 -4.61
N GLU A 43 -7.12 8.59 -4.30
CA GLU A 43 -8.21 9.14 -5.12
C GLU A 43 -7.73 9.51 -6.52
N ALA A 44 -6.60 10.21 -6.63
CA ALA A 44 -6.04 10.63 -7.91
C ALA A 44 -5.70 9.42 -8.80
N VAL A 45 -5.06 8.40 -8.24
CA VAL A 45 -4.71 7.16 -8.95
C VAL A 45 -5.98 6.42 -9.38
N ILE A 46 -6.91 6.18 -8.45
CA ILE A 46 -8.17 5.48 -8.73
C ILE A 46 -8.99 6.21 -9.81
N ALA A 47 -9.09 7.54 -9.74
CA ALA A 47 -9.80 8.35 -10.73
C ALA A 47 -9.13 8.34 -12.11
N ALA A 48 -7.79 8.32 -12.16
CA ALA A 48 -7.06 8.16 -13.41
C ALA A 48 -7.38 6.81 -14.08
N HIS A 49 -7.36 5.71 -13.31
CA HIS A 49 -7.68 4.38 -13.83
C HIS A 49 -9.15 4.22 -14.20
N ARG A 50 -10.09 4.82 -13.45
CA ARG A 50 -11.52 4.86 -13.83
C ARG A 50 -11.71 5.48 -15.21
N ARG A 51 -11.00 6.57 -15.51
CA ARG A 51 -11.05 7.22 -16.84
C ARG A 51 -10.45 6.32 -17.92
N ARG A 52 -9.28 5.73 -17.65
CA ARG A 52 -8.57 4.83 -18.58
C ARG A 52 -9.40 3.59 -18.93
N LEU A 53 -10.05 2.98 -17.94
CA LEU A 53 -10.77 1.71 -18.07
C LEU A 53 -12.26 1.86 -18.42
N ARG A 54 -12.74 3.08 -18.68
CA ARG A 54 -14.16 3.38 -18.88
C ARG A 54 -14.82 2.55 -19.99
N HIS A 55 -14.08 2.27 -21.07
CA HIS A 55 -14.60 1.58 -22.25
C HIS A 55 -14.42 0.06 -22.18
N ASN A 56 -13.25 -0.39 -21.72
CA ASN A 56 -12.91 -1.82 -21.68
C ASN A 56 -13.47 -2.52 -20.42
N GLY A 57 -13.88 -1.73 -19.43
CA GLY A 57 -14.24 -2.22 -18.11
C GLY A 57 -13.03 -2.71 -17.33
N CYS A 58 -13.30 -3.27 -16.15
CA CYS A 58 -12.33 -3.98 -15.34
C CYS A 58 -13.07 -5.14 -14.67
N LYS A 59 -12.52 -6.35 -14.77
CA LYS A 59 -13.15 -7.55 -14.21
C LYS A 59 -12.53 -7.93 -12.87
N LEU A 60 -11.22 -7.75 -12.73
CA LEU A 60 -10.45 -8.07 -11.52
C LEU A 60 -9.58 -6.89 -11.12
N ILE A 61 -9.60 -6.53 -9.84
CA ILE A 61 -8.66 -5.59 -9.25
C ILE A 61 -7.86 -6.34 -8.21
N THR A 62 -6.53 -6.32 -8.34
CA THR A 62 -5.64 -6.93 -7.34
C THR A 62 -5.05 -5.84 -6.47
N LEU A 63 -5.28 -5.93 -5.15
CA LEU A 63 -4.69 -5.07 -4.14
C LEU A 63 -3.60 -5.84 -3.39
N ASP A 64 -2.35 -5.47 -3.61
CA ASP A 64 -1.19 -6.05 -2.94
C ASP A 64 -0.82 -5.21 -1.72
N LEU A 65 -0.62 -5.84 -0.57
CA LEU A 65 -0.01 -5.18 0.59
C LEU A 65 1.19 -5.98 1.07
N ASP A 66 2.36 -5.35 1.02
CA ASP A 66 3.60 -5.97 1.48
C ASP A 66 4.45 -4.98 2.30
N PRO A 67 5.08 -5.44 3.40
CA PRO A 67 6.16 -4.70 4.02
C PRO A 67 7.37 -4.65 3.08
N THR A 68 8.03 -3.51 3.01
CA THR A 68 9.31 -3.35 2.33
C THR A 68 10.30 -2.78 3.34
N ASP A 69 11.55 -3.23 3.32
CA ASP A 69 12.62 -2.65 4.12
C ASP A 69 13.14 -1.37 3.46
N ASP A 70 13.36 -0.34 4.26
CA ASP A 70 13.97 0.92 3.84
C ASP A 70 15.11 1.27 4.80
N SER A 71 16.34 1.13 4.32
CA SER A 71 17.54 1.25 5.16
C SER A 71 17.67 2.67 5.71
N CYS A 72 17.91 2.78 7.02
CA CYS A 72 18.12 4.06 7.68
C CYS A 72 19.60 4.42 7.78
N HIS A 73 19.88 5.72 7.86
CA HIS A 73 21.22 6.26 8.00
C HIS A 73 21.30 7.25 9.17
N GLY A 74 22.36 7.15 9.97
CA GLY A 74 22.55 8.00 11.15
C GLY A 74 21.44 7.82 12.19
N ASN A 75 21.04 8.92 12.84
CA ASN A 75 20.09 8.92 13.96
C ASN A 75 18.67 9.34 13.54
N GLN A 76 18.19 8.84 12.40
CA GLN A 76 16.82 9.09 11.95
C GLN A 76 15.80 8.58 12.98
N GLN A 77 14.73 9.35 13.23
CA GLN A 77 13.66 8.96 14.16
C GLN A 77 12.99 7.67 13.68
N LEU A 78 12.65 6.74 14.59
CA LEU A 78 12.06 5.42 14.30
C LEU A 78 12.97 4.44 13.54
N SER A 79 14.23 4.80 13.30
CA SER A 79 15.28 3.86 12.87
C SER A 79 15.52 2.86 13.99
N LEU A 80 15.05 1.62 13.80
CA LEU A 80 15.21 0.54 14.78
C LEU A 80 15.75 -0.70 14.06
N PHE A 81 16.57 -1.47 14.76
CA PHE A 81 17.16 -2.69 14.20
C PHE A 81 16.08 -3.75 13.93
N ASN A 82 16.09 -4.29 12.71
CA ASN A 82 15.22 -5.39 12.32
C ASN A 82 16.02 -6.69 12.18
N GLY A 83 15.72 -7.69 13.01
CA GLY A 83 16.43 -8.97 12.98
C GLY A 83 16.18 -9.84 11.74
N HIS A 84 15.11 -9.59 10.96
CA HIS A 84 14.86 -10.31 9.71
C HIS A 84 15.71 -9.76 8.56
N TYR A 85 15.85 -8.44 8.47
CA TYR A 85 16.63 -7.77 7.42
C TYR A 85 18.11 -7.52 7.81
N GLY A 86 18.45 -7.69 9.09
CA GLY A 86 19.82 -7.57 9.59
C GLY A 86 20.38 -6.15 9.58
N ASN A 87 19.53 -5.13 9.49
CA ASN A 87 19.91 -3.73 9.40
C ASN A 87 19.01 -2.83 10.26
N TRP A 88 19.41 -1.56 10.37
CA TRP A 88 18.57 -0.48 10.87
C TRP A 88 17.71 0.02 9.72
N CYS A 89 16.40 -0.10 9.86
CA CYS A 89 15.48 0.24 8.77
C CYS A 89 14.14 0.76 9.27
N TYR A 90 13.39 1.34 8.36
CA TYR A 90 11.95 1.39 8.43
C TYR A 90 11.36 0.14 7.79
N LEU A 91 10.12 -0.17 8.16
CA LEU A 91 9.31 -1.18 7.46
C LEU A 91 8.05 -0.57 6.84
N PRO A 92 8.16 0.29 5.81
CA PRO A 92 6.99 0.78 5.09
C PRO A 92 6.02 -0.35 4.72
N LEU A 93 4.73 -0.13 4.97
CA LEU A 93 3.67 -0.93 4.37
C LEU A 93 3.24 -0.23 3.08
N LEU A 94 3.46 -0.89 1.95
CA LEU A 94 3.07 -0.38 0.64
C LEU A 94 1.81 -1.10 0.17
N ALA A 95 0.86 -0.35 -0.39
CA ALA A 95 -0.33 -0.89 -1.01
C ALA A 95 -0.33 -0.55 -2.51
N PHE A 96 -0.32 -1.57 -3.36
CA PHE A 96 -0.34 -1.43 -4.80
C PHE A 96 -1.63 -1.98 -5.39
N VAL A 97 -2.09 -1.37 -6.48
CA VAL A 97 -3.21 -1.87 -7.27
C VAL A 97 -2.77 -2.23 -8.68
N SER A 98 -3.27 -3.35 -9.18
CA SER A 98 -3.25 -3.68 -10.61
C SER A 98 -4.65 -4.05 -11.09
N PHE A 99 -4.86 -3.92 -12.40
CA PHE A 99 -6.15 -4.13 -13.04
C PHE A 99 -6.04 -5.29 -14.02
N ASP A 100 -6.95 -6.26 -13.89
CA ASP A 100 -7.01 -7.50 -14.63
C ASP A 100 -5.68 -8.28 -14.62
N GLY A 101 -5.04 -8.43 -15.76
CA GLY A 101 -3.75 -9.12 -15.92
C GLY A 101 -2.59 -8.17 -16.23
N GLU A 102 -2.76 -6.86 -16.00
CA GLU A 102 -1.71 -5.87 -16.24
C GLU A 102 -0.48 -6.15 -15.36
N GLN A 103 0.71 -6.02 -15.94
CA GLN A 103 1.98 -6.16 -15.21
C GLN A 103 2.27 -4.94 -14.33
N ASP A 104 1.77 -3.77 -14.74
CA ASP A 104 1.96 -2.53 -14.02
C ASP A 104 1.21 -2.52 -12.70
N ARG A 105 1.87 -1.99 -11.68
CA ARG A 105 1.35 -1.82 -10.33
C ARG A 105 1.41 -0.35 -9.94
N HIS A 106 0.32 0.16 -9.38
CA HIS A 106 0.18 1.57 -9.04
C HIS A 106 0.05 1.75 -7.53
N LEU A 107 0.84 2.64 -6.96
CA LEU A 107 0.87 2.88 -5.51
C LEU A 107 -0.42 3.60 -5.06
N LEU A 108 -1.16 3.02 -4.12
CA LEU A 108 -2.34 3.62 -3.49
C LEU A 108 -2.10 4.09 -2.06
N ALA A 109 -1.14 3.51 -1.36
CA ALA A 109 -0.76 3.94 -0.02
C ALA A 109 0.68 3.57 0.30
N ALA A 110 1.35 4.44 1.05
CA ALA A 110 2.58 4.15 1.73
C ALA A 110 2.43 4.57 3.20
N LEU A 111 2.61 3.62 4.12
CA LEU A 111 2.58 3.89 5.55
C LEU A 111 3.95 3.58 6.14
N LEU A 112 4.67 4.62 6.52
CA LEU A 112 5.95 4.48 7.21
C LEU A 112 5.75 3.82 8.58
N ARG A 113 6.60 2.85 8.93
CA ARG A 113 6.57 2.18 10.22
C ARG A 113 7.98 1.99 10.76
N PRO A 114 8.15 1.95 12.09
CA PRO A 114 9.44 1.64 12.69
C PRO A 114 9.95 0.27 12.26
N GLY A 115 11.28 0.07 12.27
CA GLY A 115 11.91 -1.20 11.90
C GLY A 115 11.42 -2.42 12.68
N THR A 116 10.88 -2.24 13.89
CA THR A 116 10.35 -3.31 14.75
C THR A 116 8.85 -3.56 14.59
N ALA A 117 8.17 -2.84 13.69
CA ALA A 117 6.73 -2.98 13.53
C ALA A 117 6.34 -4.40 13.11
N SER A 118 5.35 -4.98 13.80
CA SER A 118 4.75 -6.22 13.31
C SER A 118 4.09 -5.98 11.95
N ALA A 119 4.11 -6.98 11.07
CA ALA A 119 3.60 -6.85 9.70
C ALA A 119 2.17 -6.31 9.63
N LYS A 120 1.35 -6.58 10.65
CA LYS A 120 -0.08 -6.25 10.70
C LYS A 120 -0.38 -4.80 11.04
N VAL A 121 0.57 -4.07 11.65
CA VAL A 121 0.36 -2.67 12.05
C VAL A 121 0.02 -1.84 10.82
N GLY A 122 -1.17 -1.22 10.84
CA GLY A 122 -1.67 -0.34 9.79
C GLY A 122 -2.36 -1.03 8.60
N ALA A 123 -2.21 -2.34 8.41
CA ALA A 123 -2.73 -3.02 7.23
C ALA A 123 -4.27 -3.00 7.15
N LYS A 124 -4.93 -3.36 8.25
CA LYS A 124 -6.40 -3.29 8.34
C LYS A 124 -6.93 -1.87 8.12
N ALA A 125 -6.23 -0.85 8.62
CA ALA A 125 -6.62 0.55 8.43
C ALA A 125 -6.47 1.00 6.97
N VAL A 126 -5.38 0.60 6.30
CA VAL A 126 -5.17 0.85 4.87
C VAL A 126 -6.26 0.14 4.04
N MET A 127 -6.52 -1.14 4.29
CA MET A 127 -7.54 -1.89 3.56
C MET A 127 -8.96 -1.34 3.81
N LYS A 128 -9.31 -0.97 5.05
CA LYS A 128 -10.59 -0.32 5.38
C LYS A 128 -10.85 0.96 4.59
N ARG A 129 -9.80 1.66 4.18
CA ARG A 129 -9.90 2.87 3.35
C ARG A 129 -9.94 2.53 1.86
N LEU A 130 -9.07 1.64 1.39
CA LEU A 130 -8.89 1.38 -0.03
C LEU A 130 -9.97 0.48 -0.63
N ILE A 131 -10.40 -0.58 0.08
CA ILE A 131 -11.37 -1.54 -0.46
C ILE A 131 -12.70 -0.84 -0.80
N PRO A 132 -13.33 -0.05 0.09
CA PRO A 132 -14.58 0.63 -0.26
C PRO A 132 -14.42 1.64 -1.41
N ALA A 133 -13.30 2.36 -1.47
CA ALA A 133 -13.02 3.30 -2.56
C ALA A 133 -12.94 2.59 -3.92
N LEU A 134 -12.30 1.42 -3.96
CA LEU A 134 -12.23 0.58 -5.15
C LEU A 134 -13.61 0.00 -5.51
N GLN A 135 -14.38 -0.51 -4.53
CA GLN A 135 -15.73 -1.04 -4.77
C GLN A 135 -16.68 0.02 -5.33
N GLN A 136 -16.65 1.22 -4.77
CA GLN A 136 -17.48 2.34 -5.24
C GLN A 136 -17.08 2.79 -6.64
N THR A 137 -15.78 2.78 -6.94
CA THR A 137 -15.27 3.22 -8.25
C THR A 137 -15.48 2.15 -9.32
N PHE A 138 -15.37 0.88 -8.98
CA PHE A 138 -15.45 -0.26 -9.90
C PHE A 138 -16.48 -1.29 -9.39
N PRO A 139 -17.78 -0.95 -9.38
CA PRO A 139 -18.81 -1.77 -8.73
C PRO A 139 -19.03 -3.15 -9.37
N LYS A 140 -18.53 -3.35 -10.60
CA LYS A 140 -18.62 -4.63 -11.32
C LYS A 140 -17.35 -5.47 -11.22
N ALA A 141 -16.26 -4.91 -10.70
CA ALA A 141 -14.99 -5.62 -10.61
C ALA A 141 -14.95 -6.47 -9.34
N VAL A 142 -14.41 -7.68 -9.47
CA VAL A 142 -14.02 -8.49 -8.32
C VAL A 142 -12.75 -7.88 -7.74
N ILE A 143 -12.70 -7.67 -6.43
CA ILE A 143 -11.47 -7.25 -5.74
C ILE A 143 -10.82 -8.49 -5.14
N ARG A 144 -9.53 -8.65 -5.40
CA ARG A 144 -8.65 -9.64 -4.80
C ARG A 144 -7.57 -8.96 -3.98
N VAL A 145 -7.42 -9.34 -2.72
CA VAL A 145 -6.32 -8.86 -1.87
C VAL A 145 -5.22 -9.93 -1.82
N ARG A 146 -3.97 -9.56 -2.06
CA ARG A 146 -2.81 -10.44 -1.86
C ARG A 146 -1.96 -9.94 -0.71
N LEU A 147 -1.55 -10.86 0.16
CA LEU A 147 -0.79 -10.58 1.37
C LEU A 147 0.28 -11.65 1.60
N ASP A 148 1.45 -11.22 2.09
CA ASP A 148 2.44 -12.12 2.69
C ASP A 148 1.87 -12.91 3.90
N GLY A 149 2.47 -14.05 4.21
CA GLY A 149 2.03 -14.92 5.29
C GLY A 149 2.18 -14.35 6.69
N ARG A 150 2.96 -13.28 6.87
CA ARG A 150 2.95 -12.51 8.12
C ARG A 150 1.60 -11.84 8.42
N PHE A 151 0.72 -11.74 7.43
CA PHE A 151 -0.67 -11.27 7.59
C PHE A 151 -1.68 -12.39 7.84
N CYS A 152 -1.27 -13.66 7.81
CA CYS A 152 -2.15 -14.80 8.04
C CYS A 152 -2.54 -14.92 9.52
N CYS A 153 -3.48 -14.09 9.98
CA CYS A 153 -4.05 -14.16 11.32
C CYS A 153 -5.56 -13.94 11.31
N PRO A 154 -6.30 -14.42 12.34
CA PRO A 154 -7.76 -14.34 12.39
C PRO A 154 -8.32 -12.94 12.11
N ASP A 155 -7.83 -11.89 12.80
CA ASP A 155 -8.35 -10.52 12.65
C ASP A 155 -8.26 -9.95 11.21
N VAL A 156 -7.26 -10.38 10.43
CA VAL A 156 -7.10 -9.97 9.03
C VAL A 156 -8.02 -10.79 8.14
N LEU A 157 -8.11 -12.10 8.37
CA LEU A 157 -8.96 -13.00 7.59
C LEU A 157 -10.45 -12.66 7.80
N ASP A 158 -10.89 -12.49 9.04
CA ASP A 158 -12.26 -12.09 9.39
C ASP A 158 -12.63 -10.74 8.76
N PHE A 159 -11.66 -9.82 8.69
CA PHE A 159 -11.86 -8.55 8.02
C PHE A 159 -12.05 -8.71 6.51
N LEU A 160 -11.25 -9.55 5.85
CA LEU A 160 -11.36 -9.80 4.41
C LEU A 160 -12.68 -10.52 4.07
N ASP A 161 -13.08 -11.49 4.91
CA ASP A 161 -14.37 -12.18 4.78
C ASP A 161 -15.53 -11.19 4.94
N GLY A 162 -15.47 -10.31 5.94
CA GLY A 162 -16.48 -9.25 6.14
C GLY A 162 -16.51 -8.19 5.03
N ALA A 163 -15.37 -7.91 4.40
CA ALA A 163 -15.25 -6.98 3.28
C ALA A 163 -15.75 -7.56 1.94
N LYS A 164 -16.08 -8.86 1.90
CA LYS A 164 -16.60 -9.59 0.73
C LYS A 164 -15.67 -9.50 -0.49
N VAL A 165 -14.37 -9.66 -0.25
CA VAL A 165 -13.33 -9.66 -1.30
C VAL A 165 -12.75 -11.07 -1.48
N GLN A 166 -12.18 -11.34 -2.65
CA GLN A 166 -11.29 -12.49 -2.78
C GLN A 166 -9.97 -12.20 -2.06
N TYR A 167 -9.29 -13.23 -1.56
CA TYR A 167 -7.92 -13.05 -1.06
C TYR A 167 -7.02 -14.25 -1.27
N LEU A 168 -5.74 -13.96 -1.38
CA LEU A 168 -4.63 -14.91 -1.37
C LEU A 168 -3.67 -14.50 -0.26
N VAL A 169 -3.54 -15.31 0.77
CA VAL A 169 -2.56 -15.10 1.84
C VAL A 169 -1.59 -16.27 1.85
N GLY A 170 -0.29 -15.98 1.73
CA GLY A 170 0.74 -17.02 1.84
C GLY A 170 0.68 -17.68 3.22
N MET A 171 0.89 -18.98 3.34
CA MET A 171 1.02 -19.64 4.64
C MET A 171 2.41 -20.26 4.76
N ALA A 172 3.12 -19.90 5.84
CA ALA A 172 4.35 -20.59 6.21
C ALA A 172 3.98 -21.89 6.92
N ILE A 173 4.31 -23.04 6.32
CA ILE A 173 4.17 -24.35 6.95
C ILE A 173 5.41 -24.59 7.81
N LYS A 174 5.24 -24.97 9.07
CA LYS A 174 6.32 -25.64 9.82
C LYS A 174 6.42 -27.06 9.27
N TRP A 175 7.59 -27.45 8.77
CA TRP A 175 7.85 -28.72 8.06
C TRP A 175 7.37 -29.99 8.80
N GLU A 176 7.21 -29.94 10.13
CA GLU A 176 6.65 -31.03 10.94
C GLU A 176 5.16 -31.34 10.62
N LEU A 177 4.43 -30.39 10.04
CA LEU A 177 3.03 -30.54 9.58
C LEU A 177 2.91 -30.85 8.07
N ALA A 178 4.01 -30.84 7.31
CA ALA A 178 4.00 -31.01 5.85
C ALA A 178 3.96 -32.47 5.37
N ARG A 179 3.77 -33.44 6.28
CA ARG A 179 3.66 -34.87 5.92
C ARG A 179 2.32 -35.26 5.29
N PHE A 180 1.37 -34.34 5.22
CA PHE A 180 0.14 -34.52 4.49
C PHE A 180 -0.06 -33.35 3.51
N GLU A 181 0.05 -33.67 2.22
CA GLU A 181 -0.36 -32.91 1.03
C GLU A 181 0.52 -31.76 0.46
N VAL A 182 1.22 -32.11 -0.64
CA VAL A 182 1.45 -31.38 -1.92
C VAL A 182 2.16 -30.00 -1.92
N GLY A 183 3.45 -30.02 -2.27
CA GLY A 183 4.03 -29.44 -3.51
C GLY A 183 3.98 -27.94 -3.87
N TYR A 184 3.17 -27.09 -3.23
CA TYR A 184 3.10 -25.65 -3.51
C TYR A 184 3.07 -24.86 -2.18
N PRO A 185 3.50 -23.57 -2.14
CA PRO A 185 3.26 -22.74 -0.96
C PRO A 185 1.74 -22.74 -0.68
N ILE A 186 1.35 -23.28 0.47
CA ILE A 186 -0.06 -23.37 0.84
C ILE A 186 -0.59 -21.93 0.97
N CYS A 187 -1.61 -21.59 0.18
CA CYS A 187 -2.28 -20.31 0.23
C CYS A 187 -3.68 -20.51 0.81
N LYS A 188 -4.11 -19.66 1.75
CA LYS A 188 -5.53 -19.59 2.07
C LYS A 188 -6.21 -18.78 0.98
N VAL A 189 -7.11 -19.43 0.24
CA VAL A 189 -7.95 -18.78 -0.78
C VAL A 189 -9.32 -18.54 -0.18
N GLY A 190 -9.68 -17.27 -0.03
CA GLY A 190 -11.06 -16.86 0.26
C GLY A 190 -11.79 -16.56 -1.04
N VAL A 191 -12.88 -17.29 -1.32
CA VAL A 191 -13.79 -16.98 -2.44
C VAL A 191 -15.20 -16.88 -1.87
N HIS A 192 -15.81 -15.70 -1.95
CA HIS A 192 -17.25 -15.58 -1.76
C HIS A 192 -17.92 -15.95 -3.08
N SER A 193 -18.72 -17.02 -3.08
CA SER A 193 -19.60 -17.36 -4.18
C SER A 193 -20.70 -16.28 -4.28
N TRP A 194 -20.71 -15.55 -5.38
CA TRP A 194 -21.80 -14.65 -5.72
C TRP A 194 -22.93 -15.51 -6.29
N GLY A 195 -24.03 -15.64 -5.53
CA GLY A 195 -25.30 -16.17 -6.01
C GLY A 195 -26.09 -15.13 -6.77
#